data_AF-A0A7W0LLU6-F1
#
_entry.id   AF-A0A7W0LLU6-F1
#
_cell.length_a   1.000
_cell.length_b   1.000
_cell.length_c   1.000
_cell.angle_alpha   90.00
_cell.angle_beta   90.00
_cell.angle_gamma   90.00
#
_symmetry.space_group_name_H-M   'P 1'
#
loop_
_entity.id
_entity.type
_entity.pdbx_description
1 polymer ?
#
loop_
_entity_poly.entity_id
_entity_poly.type
_entity_poly.pdbx_seq_one_letter_code
_entity_poly.pdbx_strand_id
1 'polypeptide(L)'
;YQSRAFMFTAAAVPAAVGAAREALRITRSPEGAELFARVLANARYLSDGLTALGFEVIPATEIDGTAIHTPIVPVMIGDDWRAALMWKALYDAGLYVNVALYPAVRQGAALLRTSVMATHEREHLDRALELFDEARASLPAE
;
A
#
# COMPACT_ATOMS: atom_id res chain seq x y z
N TYR A 1 5.65 -3.12 37.25
CA TYR A 1 4.77 -3.27 36.07
C TYR A 1 5.03 -4.63 35.46
N GLN A 2 4.09 -5.57 35.55
CA GLN A 2 4.19 -6.88 34.88
C GLN A 2 3.30 -6.84 33.64
N SER A 3 3.85 -7.16 32.47
CA SER A 3 3.06 -7.27 31.25
C SER A 3 2.30 -8.59 31.27
N ARG A 4 1.04 -8.56 31.70
CA ARG A 4 0.16 -9.74 31.72
C ARG A 4 0.03 -10.37 30.33
N ALA A 5 -0.04 -9.55 29.27
CA ALA A 5 -0.10 -10.02 27.89
C ALA A 5 1.15 -10.81 27.47
N PHE A 6 2.32 -10.52 28.04
CA PHE A 6 3.54 -11.29 27.80
C PHE A 6 3.60 -12.57 28.66
N MET A 7 3.20 -12.48 29.93
CA MET A 7 3.29 -13.61 30.87
C MET A 7 2.24 -14.70 30.60
N PHE A 8 1.04 -14.32 30.17
CA PHE A 8 -0.09 -15.21 29.96
C PHE A 8 -0.37 -15.48 28.47
N THR A 9 0.68 -15.48 27.64
CA THR A 9 0.61 -15.92 26.23
C THR A 9 1.69 -16.96 25.95
N ALA A 10 1.43 -17.84 24.98
CA ALA A 10 2.42 -18.79 24.53
C ALA A 10 3.57 -18.07 23.80
N ALA A 11 4.78 -18.62 23.90
CA ALA A 11 5.91 -18.14 23.11
C ALA A 11 5.64 -18.30 21.60
N ALA A 12 6.28 -17.45 20.79
CA ALA A 12 6.18 -17.54 19.34
C ALA A 12 6.77 -18.86 18.81
N VAL A 13 6.22 -19.35 17.70
CA VAL A 13 6.67 -20.57 17.04
C VAL A 13 8.14 -20.43 16.62
N PRO A 14 9.04 -21.40 16.94
CA PRO A 14 10.47 -21.29 16.66
C PRO A 14 10.81 -20.97 15.19
N ALA A 15 10.08 -21.57 14.24
CA ALA A 15 10.26 -21.30 12.81
C ALA A 15 9.95 -19.84 12.44
N ALA A 16 8.89 -19.26 13.00
CA ALA A 16 8.53 -17.86 12.77
C ALA A 16 9.57 -16.91 13.36
N VAL A 17 10.10 -17.22 14.55
CA VAL A 17 11.19 -16.44 15.18
C VAL A 17 12.47 -16.52 14.34
N GLY A 18 12.80 -17.70 13.82
CA GLY A 18 13.92 -17.90 12.91
C GLY A 18 13.80 -17.08 11.63
N ALA A 19 12.63 -17.11 10.98
CA ALA A 19 12.35 -16.32 9.78
C ALA A 19 12.43 -14.81 10.05
N ALA A 20 11.86 -14.34 11.16
CA ALA A 20 11.93 -12.92 11.54
C ALA A 20 13.37 -12.47 11.81
N ARG A 21 14.18 -13.32 12.47
CA ARG A 21 15.60 -13.03 12.71
C ARG A 21 16.37 -12.88 11.40
N GLU A 22 16.12 -13.77 10.44
CA GLU A 22 16.80 -13.71 9.15
C GLU A 22 16.35 -12.51 8.31
N ALA A 23 15.06 -12.19 8.32
CA ALA A 23 14.53 -10.97 7.68
C ALA A 23 15.25 -9.72 8.21
N LEU A 24 15.44 -9.60 9.53
CA LEU A 24 16.19 -8.48 10.14
C LEU A 24 17.67 -8.46 9.69
N ARG A 25 18.28 -9.62 9.47
CA ARG A 25 19.66 -9.72 8.96
C ARG A 25 19.75 -9.18 7.53
N ILE A 26 18.82 -9.59 6.66
CA ILE A 26 18.73 -9.12 5.27
C ILE A 26 18.47 -7.61 5.24
N THR A 27 17.50 -7.11 6.01
CA THR A 27 17.19 -5.69 6.16
C THR A 27 18.40 -4.82 6.50
N ARG A 28 19.35 -5.33 7.30
CA ARG A 28 20.57 -4.61 7.72
C ARG A 28 21.75 -4.77 6.78
N SER A 29 21.61 -5.58 5.72
CA SER A 29 22.68 -5.87 4.76
C SER A 29 22.64 -4.91 3.56
N PRO A 30 23.68 -4.89 2.71
CA PRO A 30 23.65 -4.14 1.45
C PRO A 30 22.49 -4.51 0.53
N GLU A 31 22.11 -5.79 0.48
CA GLU A 31 20.93 -6.26 -0.25
C GLU A 31 19.64 -5.61 0.27
N GLY A 32 19.50 -5.47 1.59
CA GLY A 32 18.37 -4.78 2.21
C GLY A 32 18.28 -3.32 1.79
N ALA A 33 19.41 -2.62 1.69
CA ALA A 33 19.45 -1.23 1.22
C ALA A 33 18.96 -1.10 -0.23
N GLU A 34 19.33 -2.04 -1.11
CA GLU A 34 18.84 -2.09 -2.49
C GLU A 34 17.33 -2.35 -2.55
N LEU A 35 16.83 -3.32 -1.75
CA LEU A 35 15.39 -3.61 -1.66
C LEU A 35 14.58 -2.40 -1.20
N PHE A 36 15.09 -1.64 -0.21
CA PHE A 36 14.45 -0.40 0.24
C PHE A 36 14.44 0.68 -0.83
N ALA A 37 15.56 0.89 -1.53
CA ALA A 37 15.61 1.84 -2.63
C ALA A 37 14.60 1.47 -3.73
N ARG A 38 14.50 0.18 -4.07
CA ARG A 38 13.59 -0.32 -5.10
C ARG A 38 12.12 -0.16 -4.73
N VAL A 39 11.72 -0.51 -3.50
CA VAL A 39 10.32 -0.33 -3.06
C VAL A 39 9.91 1.14 -3.03
N LEU A 40 10.82 2.04 -2.64
CA LEU A 40 10.55 3.48 -2.64
C LEU A 40 10.45 4.04 -4.07
N ALA A 41 11.31 3.59 -4.99
CA ALA A 41 11.21 3.94 -6.41
C ALA A 41 9.89 3.45 -7.02
N ASN A 42 9.48 2.22 -6.70
CA ASN A 42 8.18 1.67 -7.12
C ASN A 42 7.01 2.48 -6.57
N ALA A 43 7.08 2.90 -5.30
CA ALA A 43 6.03 3.68 -4.65
C ALA A 43 5.89 5.06 -5.30
N ARG A 44 7.02 5.73 -5.56
CA ARG A 44 7.02 7.01 -6.27
C ARG A 44 6.43 6.87 -7.66
N TYR A 45 6.85 5.85 -8.42
CA TYR A 45 6.32 5.63 -9.77
C TYR A 45 4.81 5.43 -9.78
N LEU A 46 4.30 4.56 -8.90
CA LEU A 46 2.87 4.29 -8.80
C LEU A 46 2.10 5.55 -8.38
N SER A 47 2.64 6.30 -7.41
CA SER A 47 2.07 7.58 -6.97
C SER A 47 1.97 8.58 -8.11
N ASP A 48 3.09 8.82 -8.82
CA ASP A 48 3.16 9.78 -9.93
C ASP A 48 2.20 9.37 -11.06
N GLY A 49 2.13 8.08 -11.39
CA GLY A 49 1.23 7.54 -12.40
C GLY A 49 -0.26 7.69 -12.03
N LEU A 50 -0.63 7.34 -10.79
CA LEU A 50 -2.01 7.50 -10.32
C LEU A 50 -2.43 8.98 -10.29
N THR A 51 -1.54 9.87 -9.84
CA THR A 51 -1.79 11.32 -9.89
C THR A 51 -1.95 11.81 -11.33
N ALA A 52 -1.14 11.33 -12.27
CA ALA A 52 -1.26 11.67 -13.69
C ALA A 52 -2.57 11.18 -14.32
N LEU A 53 -3.11 10.05 -13.84
CA LEU A 53 -4.44 9.56 -14.21
C LEU A 53 -5.57 10.38 -13.56
N GLY A 54 -5.27 11.37 -12.72
CA GLY A 54 -6.26 12.25 -12.09
C GLY A 54 -6.85 11.69 -10.79
N PHE A 55 -6.22 10.68 -10.19
CA PHE A 55 -6.59 10.24 -8.84
C PHE A 55 -6.01 11.18 -7.78
N GLU A 56 -6.77 11.38 -6.70
CA GLU A 56 -6.29 12.05 -5.51
C GLU A 56 -5.44 11.07 -4.69
N VAL A 57 -4.12 11.18 -4.81
CA VAL A 57 -3.15 10.38 -4.06
C VAL A 57 -2.65 11.19 -2.87
N ILE A 58 -2.60 10.59 -1.68
CA ILE A 58 -2.01 11.27 -0.51
C ILE A 58 -0.52 11.54 -0.80
N PRO A 59 -0.06 12.80 -0.73
CA PRO A 59 1.30 13.17 -1.11
C PRO A 59 2.34 12.57 -0.16
N ALA A 60 3.59 12.57 -0.63
CA ALA A 60 4.75 12.22 0.19
C ALA A 60 4.82 13.10 1.45
N THR A 61 5.30 12.52 2.55
CA THR A 61 5.49 13.28 3.79
C THR A 61 6.78 14.09 3.68
N GLU A 62 6.71 15.41 3.85
CA GLU A 62 7.90 16.25 3.91
C GLU A 62 8.45 16.29 5.34
N ILE A 63 9.73 15.95 5.50
CA ILE A 63 10.47 16.09 6.77
C ILE A 63 11.77 16.82 6.45
N ASP A 64 12.00 17.96 7.12
CA ASP A 64 13.20 18.80 6.95
C ASP A 64 13.53 19.13 5.48
N GLY A 65 12.51 19.43 4.68
CA GLY A 65 12.64 19.77 3.25
C GLY A 65 12.90 18.56 2.34
N THR A 66 12.82 17.33 2.85
CA THR A 66 12.95 16.10 2.08
C THR A 66 11.59 15.43 1.94
N ALA A 67 11.17 15.17 0.69
CA ALA A 67 9.96 14.39 0.40
C ALA A 67 10.22 12.90 0.65
N ILE A 68 9.49 12.32 1.60
CA ILE A 68 9.57 10.91 1.97
C ILE A 68 8.36 10.18 1.41
N HIS A 69 8.60 9.35 0.40
CA HIS A 69 7.62 8.37 -0.04
C HIS A 69 7.61 7.19 0.92
N THR A 70 6.45 6.57 1.11
CA THR A 70 6.33 5.30 1.83
C THR A 70 5.92 4.20 0.85
N PRO A 71 6.18 2.91 1.15
CA PRO A 71 5.70 1.80 0.31
C PRO A 71 4.17 1.72 0.14
N ILE A 72 3.42 2.51 0.91
CA ILE A 72 1.96 2.60 0.84
C ILE A 72 1.62 3.83 0.00
N VAL A 73 0.80 3.65 -1.04
CA VAL A 73 0.32 4.73 -1.92
C VAL A 73 -1.22 4.78 -1.81
N PRO A 74 -1.77 5.63 -0.92
CA PRO A 74 -3.22 5.71 -0.68
C PRO A 74 -3.91 6.57 -1.75
N VAL A 75 -4.99 6.05 -2.33
CA VAL A 75 -5.86 6.75 -3.27
C VAL A 75 -7.17 7.11 -2.57
N MET A 76 -7.44 8.40 -2.42
CA MET A 76 -8.66 8.91 -1.79
C MET A 76 -9.85 8.74 -2.75
N ILE A 77 -10.94 8.17 -2.23
CA ILE A 77 -12.21 8.00 -2.95
C ILE A 77 -13.34 8.79 -2.26
N GLY A 78 -13.26 8.96 -0.95
CA GLY A 78 -14.21 9.72 -0.14
C GLY A 78 -15.45 8.90 0.23
N ASP A 79 -16.29 8.58 -0.75
CA ASP A 79 -17.53 7.83 -0.54
C ASP A 79 -17.28 6.31 -0.40
N ASP A 80 -17.93 5.70 0.60
CA ASP A 80 -17.76 4.30 0.93
C ASP A 80 -18.24 3.37 -0.19
N TRP A 81 -19.36 3.71 -0.85
CA TRP A 81 -19.94 2.87 -1.90
C TRP A 81 -19.12 2.93 -3.19
N ARG A 82 -18.71 4.13 -3.60
CA ARG A 82 -17.78 4.33 -4.72
C ARG A 82 -16.46 3.58 -4.49
N ALA A 83 -15.91 3.64 -3.27
CA ALA A 83 -14.69 2.92 -2.93
C ALA A 83 -14.86 1.40 -3.03
N ALA A 84 -15.98 0.86 -2.54
CA ALA A 84 -16.28 -0.57 -2.63
C ALA A 84 -16.49 -1.04 -4.08
N LEU A 85 -17.20 -0.26 -4.90
CA LEU A 85 -17.43 -0.57 -6.31
C LEU A 85 -16.12 -0.53 -7.11
N MET A 86 -15.30 0.50 -6.91
CA MET A 86 -14.00 0.61 -7.58
C MET A 86 -13.08 -0.53 -7.16
N TRP A 87 -13.01 -0.84 -5.86
CA TRP A 87 -12.25 -1.98 -5.35
C TRP A 87 -12.70 -3.30 -6.00
N LYS A 88 -14.01 -3.51 -6.12
CA LYS A 88 -14.56 -4.72 -6.76
C LYS A 88 -14.19 -4.80 -8.24
N ALA A 89 -14.28 -3.69 -8.96
CA ALA A 89 -13.89 -3.63 -10.38
C ALA A 89 -12.41 -3.98 -10.57
N LEU A 90 -11.52 -3.41 -9.75
CA LEU A 90 -10.09 -3.75 -9.77
C LEU A 90 -9.84 -5.22 -9.43
N TYR A 91 -10.51 -5.73 -8.39
CA TYR A 91 -10.37 -7.12 -7.96
C TYR A 91 -10.79 -8.10 -9.07
N ASP A 92 -11.91 -7.84 -9.72
CA ASP A 92 -12.42 -8.67 -10.83
C ASP A 92 -11.51 -8.60 -12.06
N ALA A 93 -10.84 -7.48 -12.27
CA ALA A 93 -9.85 -7.31 -13.31
C ALA A 93 -8.46 -7.92 -12.97
N GLY A 94 -8.33 -8.53 -11.79
CA GLY A 94 -7.12 -9.22 -11.33
C GLY A 94 -6.16 -8.38 -10.49
N LEU A 95 -6.54 -7.16 -10.08
CA LEU A 95 -5.75 -6.30 -9.21
C LEU A 95 -6.32 -6.25 -7.79
N TYR A 96 -5.60 -6.84 -6.84
CA TYR A 96 -5.96 -6.72 -5.43
C TYR A 96 -5.33 -5.48 -4.79
N VAL A 97 -6.17 -4.65 -4.17
CA VAL A 97 -5.77 -3.56 -3.27
C VAL A 97 -6.58 -3.65 -1.98
N ASN A 98 -6.12 -3.02 -0.89
CA ASN A 98 -6.93 -2.95 0.32
C ASN A 98 -7.90 -1.78 0.21
N VAL A 99 -9.18 -1.99 0.52
CA VAL A 99 -10.16 -0.90 0.68
C VAL A 99 -10.32 -0.59 2.17
N ALA A 100 -10.29 0.69 2.53
CA ALA A 100 -10.54 1.15 3.89
C ALA A 100 -11.80 2.02 3.91
N LEU A 101 -12.81 1.57 4.66
CA LEU A 101 -14.12 2.20 4.82
C LEU A 101 -14.33 2.56 6.29
N TYR A 102 -15.39 3.30 6.61
CA TYR A 102 -15.80 3.48 8.01
C TYR A 102 -16.09 2.11 8.67
N PRO A 103 -15.64 1.85 9.92
CA PRO A 103 -15.00 2.74 10.89
C PRO A 103 -13.46 2.74 10.89
N ALA A 104 -12.81 2.06 9.94
CA ALA A 104 -11.35 2.03 9.84
C ALA A 104 -10.76 3.41 9.47
N VAL A 105 -11.54 4.22 8.75
CA VAL A 105 -11.28 5.63 8.45
C VAL A 105 -12.45 6.50 8.90
N ARG A 106 -12.27 7.82 8.92
CA ARG A 106 -13.37 8.77 9.19
C ARG A 106 -14.43 8.66 8.08
N GLN A 107 -15.69 8.95 8.42
CA GLN A 107 -16.77 9.01 7.43
C GLN A 107 -16.43 9.99 6.30
N GLY A 108 -16.73 9.62 5.06
CA GLY A 108 -16.42 10.43 3.88
C GLY A 108 -14.93 10.48 3.52
N ALA A 109 -14.11 9.61 4.11
CA ALA A 109 -12.67 9.50 3.83
C ALA A 109 -12.28 8.09 3.35
N ALA A 110 -13.19 7.39 2.67
CA ALA A 110 -12.91 6.08 2.08
C ALA A 110 -11.72 6.16 1.13
N LEU A 111 -10.88 5.12 1.13
CA LEU A 111 -9.68 5.10 0.29
C LEU A 111 -9.31 3.69 -0.15
N LEU A 112 -8.59 3.60 -1.27
CA LEU A 112 -7.89 2.40 -1.71
C LEU A 112 -6.44 2.50 -1.27
N ARG A 113 -6.04 1.64 -0.35
CA ARG A 113 -4.66 1.54 0.16
C ARG A 113 -3.88 0.55 -0.69
N THR A 114 -3.20 1.06 -1.70
CA THR A 114 -2.23 0.26 -2.47
C THR A 114 -0.91 0.15 -1.69
N SER A 115 -0.20 -0.96 -1.87
CA SER A 115 1.09 -1.18 -1.22
C SER A 115 2.00 -1.90 -2.20
N VAL A 116 3.15 -1.28 -2.50
CA VAL A 116 4.12 -1.85 -3.43
C VAL A 116 5.13 -2.70 -2.69
N MET A 117 5.66 -3.70 -3.39
CA MET A 117 6.78 -4.50 -2.93
C MET A 117 8.04 -4.14 -3.72
N ALA A 118 9.20 -4.40 -3.13
CA ALA A 118 10.45 -4.33 -3.87
C ALA A 118 10.42 -5.30 -5.07
N THR A 119 9.71 -6.42 -4.99
CA THR A 119 9.61 -7.42 -6.07
C THR A 119 8.64 -7.05 -7.20
N HIS A 120 7.90 -5.93 -7.09
CA HIS A 120 7.14 -5.46 -8.25
C HIS A 120 8.09 -4.96 -9.34
N GLU A 121 7.86 -5.45 -10.54
CA GLU A 121 8.54 -5.02 -11.76
C GLU A 121 7.75 -3.88 -12.40
N ARG A 122 8.37 -3.17 -13.34
CA ARG A 122 7.74 -2.05 -14.05
C ARG A 122 6.41 -2.47 -14.69
N GLU A 123 6.39 -3.63 -15.33
CA GLU A 123 5.21 -4.20 -16.00
C GLU A 123 4.04 -4.45 -15.03
N HIS A 124 4.31 -4.87 -13.79
CA HIS A 124 3.27 -5.04 -12.77
C HIS A 124 2.62 -3.69 -12.40
N LEU A 125 3.44 -2.64 -12.29
CA LEU A 125 2.97 -1.29 -11.94
C LEU A 125 2.23 -0.65 -13.12
N ASP A 126 2.71 -0.84 -14.34
CA ASP A 126 2.05 -0.35 -15.56
C ASP A 126 0.69 -1.00 -15.71
N ARG A 127 0.61 -2.34 -15.54
CA ARG A 127 -0.68 -3.04 -15.57
C ARG A 127 -1.63 -2.56 -14.47
N ALA A 128 -1.11 -2.27 -13.27
CA ALA A 128 -1.94 -1.70 -12.22
C ALA A 128 -2.50 -0.33 -12.62
N LEU A 129 -1.68 0.56 -13.18
CA LEU A 129 -2.10 1.89 -13.64
C LEU A 129 -3.18 1.81 -14.74
N GLU A 130 -3.01 0.92 -15.72
CA GLU A 130 -4.02 0.65 -16.75
C GLU A 130 -5.36 0.23 -16.13
N LEU A 131 -5.33 -0.75 -15.21
CA LEU A 131 -6.53 -1.23 -14.53
C LEU A 131 -7.19 -0.14 -13.68
N PHE A 132 -6.41 0.76 -13.08
CA PHE A 132 -6.94 1.92 -12.36
C PHE A 132 -7.68 2.88 -13.30
N ASP A 133 -7.14 3.18 -14.49
CA ASP A 133 -7.83 4.04 -15.46
C ASP A 133 -9.09 3.38 -16.05
N GLU A 134 -9.02 2.08 -16.37
CA GLU A 134 -10.19 1.29 -16.81
C GLU A 134 -11.29 1.29 -15.73
N ALA A 135 -10.93 1.03 -14.47
CA ALA A 135 -11.88 1.02 -13.36
C ALA A 135 -12.52 2.40 -13.15
N ARG A 136 -11.76 3.49 -13.32
CA ARG A 136 -12.30 4.86 -13.23
C ARG A 136 -13.42 5.09 -14.23
N ALA A 137 -13.24 4.62 -15.48
CA ALA A 137 -14.24 4.78 -16.54
C ALA A 137 -15.51 3.95 -16.28
N SER A 138 -15.43 2.89 -15.49
CA SER A 138 -16.57 2.02 -15.15
C SER A 138 -17.44 2.56 -14.00
N LEU A 139 -16.96 3.55 -13.25
CA LEU A 139 -17.72 4.13 -12.14
C LEU A 139 -18.82 5.07 -12.65
N PRO A 140 -20.01 5.08 -12.02
CA PRO A 140 -21.05 6.03 -12.35
C PRO A 140 -20.53 7.47 -12.21
N ALA A 141 -20.80 8.30 -13.22
CA ALA A 141 -20.60 9.75 -13.11
C ALA A 141 -21.49 10.32 -12.00
N GLU A 142 -21.01 11.41 -11.38
CA GLU A 142 -21.80 12.20 -10.41
C GLU A 142 -23.01 12.89 -11.08
#